data_AF-A0A2I0UYD9-F1
#
_entry.id   AF-A0A2I0UYD9-F1
#
_cell.length_a   1.000
_cell.length_b   1.000
_cell.length_c   1.000
_cell.angle_alpha   90.00
_cell.angle_beta   90.00
_cell.angle_gamma   90.00
#
_symmetry.space_group_name_H-M   'P 1'
#
loop_
_entity.id
_entity.type
_entity.pdbx_description
1 polymer ?
#
loop_
_entity_poly.entity_id
_entity_poly.type
_entity_poly.pdbx_seq_one_letter_code
_entity_poly.pdbx_strand_id
1 'polypeptide(L)'
;MKKFLLSVYFVIISCIGILFVPVSLKWGPQLEFYDKRYVPLWQLQSKELQVDDYYPIYELDIVRIVYEIGIVTLLLFIIYLILKEV
;
A
#
# COMPACT_ATOMS: atom_id res chain seq x y z
N MET A 1 -14.14 23.60 1.13
CA MET A 1 -14.29 22.21 0.65
C MET A 1 -13.09 21.69 -0.15
N LYS A 2 -12.61 22.35 -1.21
CA LYS A 2 -11.49 21.83 -2.04
C LYS A 2 -10.21 21.51 -1.25
N LYS A 3 -9.81 22.41 -0.34
CA LYS A 3 -8.65 22.19 0.56
C LYS A 3 -8.83 21.00 1.51
N PHE A 4 -10.05 20.75 1.96
CA PHE A 4 -10.37 19.62 2.83
C PHE A 4 -10.28 18.29 2.07
N LEU A 5 -10.89 18.20 0.89
CA LEU A 5 -10.76 17.03 0.00
C LEU A 5 -9.29 16.72 -0.31
N LEU A 6 -8.50 17.76 -0.60
CA LEU A 6 -7.07 17.60 -0.86
C LEU A 6 -6.32 17.07 0.37
N SER A 7 -6.64 17.58 1.57
CA SER A 7 -6.06 17.10 2.81
C SER A 7 -6.42 15.64 3.07
N VAL A 8 -7.67 15.25 2.86
CA VAL A 8 -8.13 13.86 3.00
C VAL A 8 -7.40 12.95 2.00
N TYR A 9 -7.25 13.40 0.75
CA TYR A 9 -6.48 12.67 -0.26
C TYR A 9 -5.05 12.42 0.19
N PHE A 10 -4.35 13.45 0.65
CA PHE A 10 -2.98 13.31 1.13
C PHE A 10 -2.87 12.32 2.29
N VAL A 11 -3.79 12.39 3.27
CA VAL A 11 -3.80 11.45 4.40
C VAL A 11 -3.99 10.01 3.93
N ILE A 12 -4.95 9.76 3.02
CA ILE A 12 -5.22 8.40 2.51
C ILE A 12 -4.00 7.86 1.74
N ILE A 13 -3.43 8.67 0.84
CA ILE A 13 -2.27 8.26 0.04
C ILE A 13 -1.05 8.02 0.93
N SER A 14 -0.81 8.85 1.95
CA SER A 14 0.25 8.61 2.92
C SER A 14 0.02 7.33 3.72
N CYS A 15 -1.22 7.04 4.12
CA CYS A 15 -1.53 5.78 4.82
C CYS A 15 -1.26 4.56 3.94
N ILE A 16 -1.71 4.56 2.68
CA ILE A 16 -1.50 3.43 1.75
C ILE A 16 -0.03 3.30 1.35
N GLY A 17 0.64 4.42 1.08
CA GLY A 17 2.02 4.43 0.60
C GLY A 17 3.08 4.22 1.69
N ILE A 18 2.74 4.35 2.97
CA ILE A 18 3.71 4.30 4.07
C ILE A 18 3.31 3.26 5.14
N LEU A 19 2.05 3.24 5.57
CA LEU A 19 1.61 2.41 6.71
C LEU A 19 1.08 1.04 6.28
N PHE A 20 0.41 0.98 5.13
CA PHE A 20 -0.27 -0.22 4.63
C PHE A 20 0.10 -0.47 3.18
N VAL A 21 1.37 -0.80 2.95
CA VAL A 21 1.89 -1.08 1.62
C VAL A 21 1.66 -2.57 1.31
N PRO A 22 1.05 -2.93 0.17
CA PRO A 22 0.89 -4.31 -0.21
C PRO A 22 2.23 -4.92 -0.56
N VAL A 23 2.51 -6.07 0.06
CA VAL A 23 3.71 -6.85 -0.17
C VAL A 23 3.36 -8.31 -0.40
N SER A 24 4.16 -8.97 -1.23
CA SER A 24 4.21 -10.41 -1.35
C SER A 24 5.31 -10.94 -0.43
N LEU A 25 4.95 -11.84 0.46
CA LEU A 25 5.90 -12.52 1.33
C LEU A 25 6.44 -13.75 0.61
N LYS A 26 7.77 -13.80 0.47
CA LYS A 26 8.48 -14.96 -0.06
C LYS A 26 9.54 -15.44 0.93
N TRP A 27 9.67 -16.75 1.13
CA TRP A 27 10.65 -17.34 2.03
C TRP A 27 10.95 -18.80 1.64
N GLY A 28 11.98 -19.40 2.23
CA GLY A 28 12.44 -20.76 1.90
C GLY A 28 13.52 -20.83 0.81
N PRO A 29 14.05 -22.03 0.51
CA PRO A 29 15.20 -22.24 -0.38
C PRO A 29 14.92 -21.88 -1.85
N GLN A 30 13.65 -21.88 -2.26
CA GLN A 30 13.22 -21.54 -3.62
C GLN A 30 12.51 -20.18 -3.71
N LEU A 31 12.50 -19.38 -2.63
CA LEU A 31 11.75 -18.11 -2.55
C LEU A 31 10.29 -18.28 -2.97
N GLU A 32 9.64 -19.30 -2.43
CA GLU A 32 8.26 -19.60 -2.79
C GLU A 32 7.33 -18.50 -2.29
N PHE A 33 6.30 -18.23 -3.09
CA PHE A 33 5.23 -17.32 -2.69
C PHE A 33 4.47 -17.96 -1.52
N TYR A 34 4.42 -17.26 -0.40
CA TYR A 34 3.71 -17.73 0.78
C TYR A 34 2.39 -17.00 0.98
N ASP A 35 2.42 -15.66 0.94
CA ASP A 35 1.24 -14.86 1.29
C ASP A 35 1.29 -13.42 0.73
N LYS A 36 0.12 -12.76 0.64
CA LYS A 36 -0.01 -11.33 0.37
C LYS A 36 -0.52 -10.60 1.60
N ARG A 37 0.23 -9.61 2.06
CA ARG A 37 -0.10 -8.84 3.28
C ARG A 37 0.08 -7.35 3.06
N TYR A 38 -0.52 -6.57 3.95
CA TYR A 38 -0.26 -5.14 4.05
C TYR A 38 0.66 -4.89 5.22
N VAL A 39 1.79 -4.26 4.95
CA VAL A 39 2.81 -3.97 5.97
C VAL A 39 3.27 -2.52 5.84
N PRO A 40 3.78 -1.93 6.92
CA PRO A 40 4.40 -0.63 6.80
C PRO A 40 5.73 -0.69 6.05
N LEU A 41 6.10 0.41 5.40
CA LEU A 41 7.24 0.49 4.48
C LEU A 41 8.58 0.12 5.15
N TRP A 42 8.76 0.40 6.45
CA TRP A 42 9.98 0.01 7.17
C TRP A 42 10.13 -1.51 7.34
N GLN A 43 9.05 -2.29 7.27
CA GLN A 43 9.14 -3.76 7.30
C GLN A 43 9.82 -4.35 6.06
N LEU A 44 9.89 -3.60 4.95
CA LEU A 44 10.67 -3.98 3.78
C LEU A 44 12.18 -3.98 4.05
N GLN A 45 12.63 -3.18 5.03
CA GLN A 45 14.04 -3.05 5.41
C GLN A 45 14.42 -3.97 6.56
N SER A 46 13.47 -4.34 7.42
CA SER A 46 13.72 -5.20 8.57
C SER A 46 13.91 -6.65 8.14
N LYS A 47 15.12 -7.20 8.35
CA LYS A 47 15.41 -8.64 8.23
C LYS A 47 15.19 -9.40 9.55
N GLU A 48 14.35 -8.85 10.43
CA GLU A 48 14.45 -9.10 11.87
C GLU A 48 13.85 -10.41 12.36
N LEU A 49 13.11 -11.16 11.53
CA LEU A 49 12.49 -12.42 11.95
C LEU A 49 12.88 -13.54 10.99
N GLN A 50 13.79 -14.41 11.42
CA GLN A 50 14.00 -15.70 10.76
C GLN A 50 12.78 -16.57 11.01
N VAL A 51 12.27 -17.21 9.94
CA VAL A 51 11.24 -18.24 10.03
C VAL A 51 11.87 -19.49 9.41
N ASP A 52 11.98 -20.57 10.19
CA ASP A 52 12.65 -21.84 9.83
C ASP A 52 14.03 -21.67 9.15
N ASP A 53 14.94 -20.89 9.77
CA ASP A 53 16.29 -20.58 9.26
C ASP A 53 16.36 -19.77 7.94
N TYR A 54 15.22 -19.36 7.38
CA TYR A 54 15.14 -18.50 6.20
C TYR A 54 14.69 -17.08 6.55
N TYR A 55 15.28 -16.09 5.86
CA TYR A 55 14.86 -14.70 5.98
C TYR A 55 13.66 -14.44 5.08
N PRO A 56 12.51 -14.02 5.63
CA PRO A 56 11.38 -13.57 4.83
C PRO A 56 11.78 -12.34 4.01
N ILE A 57 11.49 -12.38 2.72
CA ILE A 57 11.65 -11.26 1.81
C ILE A 57 10.26 -10.70 1.53
N TYR A 58 10.06 -9.46 1.95
CA TYR A 58 8.89 -8.68 1.58
C TYR A 58 9.18 -8.03 0.22
N GLU A 59 8.49 -8.47 -0.82
CA GLU A 59 8.53 -7.85 -2.14
C GLU A 59 7.32 -6.93 -2.32
N LEU A 60 7.59 -5.68 -2.67
CA LEU A 60 6.56 -4.67 -2.81
C LEU A 60 5.74 -4.88 -4.10
N ASP A 61 4.42 -4.98 -3.97
CA ASP A 61 3.51 -5.19 -5.10
C ASP A 61 3.16 -3.83 -5.74
N ILE A 62 4.10 -3.31 -6.55
CA ILE A 62 3.99 -2.01 -7.22
C ILE A 62 2.69 -1.89 -8.02
N VAL A 63 2.31 -2.97 -8.71
CA VAL A 63 1.11 -3.01 -9.56
C VAL A 63 -0.13 -2.74 -8.71
N ARG A 64 -0.26 -3.42 -7.57
CA ARG A 64 -1.37 -3.19 -6.64
C ARG A 64 -1.38 -1.77 -6.07
N ILE A 65 -0.22 -1.20 -5.72
CA ILE A 65 -0.13 0.19 -5.23
C ILE A 65 -0.65 1.19 -6.26
N VAL A 66 -0.25 1.02 -7.53
CA VAL A 66 -0.71 1.89 -8.63
C VAL A 66 -2.23 1.79 -8.77
N TYR A 67 -2.81 0.59 -8.69
CA TYR A 67 -4.26 0.42 -8.71
C TYR A 67 -4.95 1.07 -7.51
N GLU A 68 -4.42 0.91 -6.30
CA GLU A 68 -5.00 1.50 -5.09
C GLU A 68 -4.99 3.04 -5.15
N ILE A 69 -3.86 3.65 -5.54
CA ILE A 69 -3.76 5.10 -5.75
C ILE A 69 -4.74 5.55 -6.83
N GLY A 70 -4.83 4.82 -7.95
CA GLY A 70 -5.75 5.13 -9.04
C GLY A 70 -7.20 5.11 -8.59
N ILE A 71 -7.63 4.08 -7.85
CA ILE A 71 -8.98 3.94 -7.32
C ILE A 71 -9.30 5.07 -6.33
N VAL A 72 -8.40 5.36 -5.39
CA VAL A 72 -8.58 6.45 -4.42
C VAL A 72 -8.72 7.80 -5.12
N THR A 73 -7.88 8.05 -6.12
CA THR A 73 -7.92 9.28 -6.92
C THR A 73 -9.26 9.40 -7.64
N LEU A 74 -9.72 8.33 -8.27
CA LEU A 74 -10.98 8.30 -9.01
C LEU A 74 -12.19 8.54 -8.08
N LEU A 75 -12.21 7.90 -6.91
CA LEU A 75 -13.26 8.09 -5.91
C LEU A 75 -13.35 9.54 -5.43
N LEU A 76 -12.22 10.14 -5.05
CA LEU A 76 -12.21 11.54 -4.62
C LEU A 76 -12.52 12.51 -5.75
N PHE A 77 -12.14 12.18 -6.99
CA PHE A 77 -12.51 12.95 -8.16
C PHE A 77 -14.03 12.95 -8.39
N ILE A 78 -14.68 11.79 -8.29
CA ILE A 78 -16.15 11.68 -8.36
C ILE A 78 -16.80 12.52 -7.25
N ILE A 79 -16.33 12.40 -6.01
CA ILE A 79 -16.85 13.20 -4.88
C ILE A 79 -16.66 14.69 -5.14
N TYR A 80 -15.52 15.10 -5.70
CA TYR A 80 -15.27 16.47 -6.08
C TYR A 80 -16.23 16.98 -7.16
N LEU A 81 -16.54 16.17 -8.17
CA LEU A 81 -17.50 16.53 -9.21
C LEU A 81 -18.91 16.72 -8.63
N ILE A 82 -19.37 15.80 -7.79
CA ILE A 82 -20.67 15.90 -7.12
C ILE A 82 -20.75 17.19 -6.29
N LEU A 83 -19.72 17.47 -5.48
CA LEU A 83 -19.66 18.68 -4.65
C LEU A 83 -19.47 19.98 -5.44
N LYS A 84 -19.12 19.90 -6.72
CA LYS A 84 -19.05 21.06 -7.61
C LYS A 84 -20.41 21.35 -8.26
N GLU A 85 -21.21 20.31 -8.50
CA GLU A 85 -22.54 20.43 -9.08
C GLU A 85 -23.61 20.89 -8.08
N VAL A 86 -23.40 20.63 -6.77
CA VAL A 86 -24.19 21.19 -5.65
C VAL A 86 -23.73 22.60 -5.31
#